data_AF-A0A978T4M6-F1
#
_entry.id   AF-A0A978T4M6-F1
#
_cell.length_a   1.000
_cell.length_b   1.000
_cell.length_c   1.000
_cell.angle_alpha   90.00
_cell.angle_beta   90.00
_cell.angle_gamma   90.00
#
_symmetry.space_group_name_H-M   'P 1'
#
loop_
_entity.id
_entity.type
_entity.pdbx_description
1 polymer ?
#
loop_
_entity_poly.entity_id
_entity_poly.type
_entity_poly.pdbx_seq_one_letter_code
_entity_poly.pdbx_strand_id
1 'polypeptide(L)'
;MSGLLVRATFVLLTFLPPTLPVKAEGENPFRVCMRQLQESGVTGEKAQVGCATSLSPQEFSGCVSKIVATGIPPETALTSCYQVRRPLEMANCVVDIDKKVLQIRESAKGGETPLQLALKTCQRSLLPKRQAECVIGLAISGSNPMTAMETCIKAQDFPDALFPSEKP
;
A
#
# COMPACT_ATOMS: atom_id res chain seq x y z
N MET A 1 -39.56 -82.66 16.19
CA MET A 1 -40.18 -81.32 16.20
C MET A 1 -39.16 -80.38 16.84
N SER A 2 -38.18 -79.88 16.09
CA SER A 2 -38.20 -78.68 15.22
C SER A 2 -37.28 -77.64 15.86
N GLY A 3 -36.00 -77.66 15.44
CA GLY A 3 -35.01 -76.66 15.82
C GLY A 3 -35.17 -75.39 15.00
N LEU A 4 -35.03 -74.24 15.65
CA LEU A 4 -35.10 -72.93 15.02
C LEU A 4 -33.71 -72.26 15.08
N LEU A 5 -33.01 -72.27 13.95
CA LEU A 5 -31.75 -71.54 13.75
C LEU A 5 -32.10 -70.10 13.36
N VAL A 6 -31.90 -69.16 14.28
CA VAL A 6 -31.99 -67.72 13.99
C VAL A 6 -30.67 -67.28 13.35
N ARG A 7 -30.71 -66.99 12.04
CA ARG A 7 -29.60 -66.37 11.31
C ARG A 7 -29.49 -64.90 11.73
N ALA A 8 -28.44 -64.56 12.48
CA ALA A 8 -28.08 -63.18 12.76
C ALA A 8 -27.37 -62.57 11.52
N THR A 9 -28.11 -61.83 10.70
CA THR A 9 -27.54 -61.01 9.64
C THR A 9 -26.95 -59.74 10.24
N PHE A 10 -25.63 -59.68 10.35
CA PHE A 10 -24.88 -58.47 10.72
C PHE A 10 -24.92 -57.48 9.54
N VAL A 11 -25.78 -56.46 9.63
CA VAL A 11 -25.80 -55.35 8.66
C VAL A 11 -24.70 -54.37 9.06
N LEU A 12 -23.61 -54.34 8.29
CA LEU A 12 -22.50 -53.42 8.48
C LEU A 12 -22.88 -52.03 7.93
N LEU A 13 -23.46 -51.18 8.77
CA LEU A 13 -23.69 -49.76 8.47
C LEU A 13 -22.35 -49.02 8.40
N THR A 14 -21.89 -48.72 7.20
CA THR A 14 -20.71 -47.88 6.96
C THR A 14 -21.03 -46.44 7.38
N PHE A 15 -20.55 -46.03 8.56
CA PHE A 15 -20.54 -44.63 8.97
C PHE A 15 -19.56 -43.86 8.08
N LEU A 16 -20.09 -43.07 7.13
CA LEU A 16 -19.31 -42.05 6.43
C LEU A 16 -19.01 -40.92 7.44
N PRO A 17 -17.74 -40.65 7.78
CA PRO A 17 -17.42 -39.53 8.64
C PRO A 17 -17.82 -38.22 7.93
N PRO A 18 -18.40 -37.24 8.65
CA PRO A 18 -18.72 -35.94 8.08
C PRO A 18 -17.43 -35.26 7.59
N THR A 19 -17.39 -34.91 6.31
CA THR A 19 -16.32 -34.09 5.75
C THR A 19 -16.41 -32.68 6.32
N LEU A 20 -15.50 -32.34 7.23
CA LEU A 20 -15.36 -30.96 7.67
C LEU A 20 -14.85 -30.12 6.47
N PRO A 21 -15.46 -28.95 6.19
CA PRO A 21 -14.96 -28.07 5.14
C PRO A 21 -13.55 -27.60 5.49
N VAL A 22 -12.57 -27.93 4.64
CA VAL A 22 -11.23 -27.33 4.68
C VAL A 22 -11.39 -25.85 4.36
N LYS A 23 -11.10 -24.98 5.34
CA LYS A 23 -11.03 -23.54 5.13
C LYS A 23 -9.86 -23.29 4.17
N ALA A 24 -10.12 -22.64 3.03
CA ALA A 24 -9.07 -22.27 2.09
C ALA A 24 -7.95 -21.52 2.83
N GLU A 25 -6.76 -22.10 2.84
CA GLU A 25 -5.58 -21.49 3.43
C GLU A 25 -5.25 -20.24 2.60
N GLY A 26 -5.16 -19.08 3.24
CA GLY A 26 -4.87 -17.83 2.54
C GLY A 26 -3.55 -17.93 1.77
N GLU A 27 -3.48 -17.32 0.59
CA GLU A 27 -2.27 -17.33 -0.24
C GLU A 27 -1.07 -16.77 0.56
N ASN A 28 0.09 -17.43 0.46
CA ASN A 28 1.28 -17.04 1.19
C ASN A 28 1.66 -15.57 0.88
N PRO A 29 1.82 -14.69 1.90
CA PRO A 29 2.03 -13.25 1.68
C PRO A 29 3.32 -12.92 0.92
N PHE A 30 4.37 -13.74 1.04
CA PHE A 30 5.59 -13.57 0.28
C PHE A 30 5.42 -13.96 -1.19
N ARG A 31 4.59 -14.97 -1.50
CA ARG A 31 4.23 -15.29 -2.90
C ARG A 31 3.45 -14.16 -3.55
N VAL A 32 2.48 -13.58 -2.84
CA VAL A 32 1.72 -12.42 -3.30
C VAL A 32 2.66 -11.24 -3.55
N CYS A 33 3.56 -10.95 -2.60
CA CYS A 33 4.53 -9.87 -2.72
C CYS A 33 5.43 -10.01 -3.94
N MET A 34 6.06 -11.18 -4.11
CA MET A 34 6.94 -11.49 -5.24
C MET A 34 6.23 -11.27 -6.58
N ARG A 35 5.04 -11.86 -6.72
CA ARG A 35 4.23 -11.74 -7.94
C ARG A 35 3.90 -10.28 -8.25
N GLN A 36 3.39 -9.53 -7.27
CA GLN A 36 3.01 -8.13 -7.45
C GLN A 36 4.19 -7.23 -7.82
N LEU A 37 5.36 -7.42 -7.19
CA LEU A 37 6.56 -6.66 -7.53
C LEU A 37 7.01 -6.95 -8.98
N GLN A 38 7.02 -8.21 -9.39
CA GLN A 38 7.38 -8.60 -10.76
C GLN A 38 6.37 -8.08 -11.80
N GLU A 39 5.07 -8.16 -11.52
CA GLU A 39 4.01 -7.56 -12.34
C GLU A 39 4.17 -6.03 -12.46
N SER A 40 4.75 -5.39 -11.44
CA SER A 40 5.06 -3.95 -11.43
C SER A 40 6.39 -3.62 -12.12
N GLY A 41 7.08 -4.60 -12.71
CA GLY A 41 8.34 -4.40 -13.44
C GLY A 41 9.60 -4.41 -12.57
N VAL A 42 9.53 -4.86 -11.32
CA VAL A 42 10.71 -5.05 -10.45
C VAL A 42 11.40 -6.37 -10.79
N THR A 43 12.73 -6.38 -10.80
CA THR A 43 13.49 -7.61 -11.08
C THR A 43 13.27 -8.67 -9.99
N GLY A 44 13.39 -9.95 -10.35
CA GLY A 44 13.21 -11.05 -9.41
C GLY A 44 14.14 -10.98 -8.20
N GLU A 45 15.40 -10.59 -8.40
CA GLU A 45 16.39 -10.44 -7.33
C GLU A 45 15.99 -9.35 -6.32
N LYS A 46 15.60 -8.17 -6.80
CA LYS A 46 15.17 -7.08 -5.93
C LYS A 46 13.84 -7.37 -5.24
N ALA A 47 12.93 -8.06 -5.94
CA ALA A 47 11.69 -8.53 -5.34
C ALA A 47 11.97 -9.53 -4.20
N GLN A 48 12.90 -10.47 -4.38
CA GLN A 48 13.29 -11.43 -3.33
C GLN A 48 13.81 -10.70 -2.10
N VAL A 49 14.78 -9.79 -2.27
CA VAL A 49 15.35 -9.01 -1.17
C VAL A 49 14.26 -8.18 -0.48
N GLY A 50 13.49 -7.40 -1.24
CA GLY A 50 12.46 -6.52 -0.69
C GLY A 50 11.36 -7.26 0.06
N CYS A 51 10.83 -8.34 -0.51
CA CYS A 51 9.80 -9.15 0.15
C CYS A 51 10.33 -9.83 1.41
N ALA A 52 11.56 -10.36 1.38
CA ALA A 52 12.17 -11.05 2.52
C ALA A 52 12.47 -10.11 3.70
N THR A 53 12.81 -8.84 3.44
CA THR A 53 13.17 -7.87 4.49
C THR A 53 12.02 -6.95 4.90
N SER A 54 10.91 -6.94 4.16
CA SER A 54 9.74 -6.13 4.51
C SER A 54 9.02 -6.67 5.75
N LEU A 55 8.60 -5.77 6.65
CA LEU A 55 7.80 -6.13 7.84
C LEU A 55 6.40 -6.63 7.46
N SER A 56 5.84 -6.10 6.37
CA SER A 56 4.52 -6.48 5.85
C SER A 56 4.61 -6.62 4.33
N PRO A 57 4.87 -7.83 3.80
CA PRO A 57 5.13 -8.05 2.38
C PRO A 57 4.00 -7.59 1.46
N GLN A 58 2.74 -7.81 1.84
CA GLN A 58 1.59 -7.41 1.03
C GLN A 58 1.39 -5.89 1.00
N GLU A 59 1.63 -5.19 2.11
CA GLU A 59 1.56 -3.72 2.12
C GLU A 59 2.73 -3.10 1.35
N PHE A 60 3.91 -3.69 1.46
CA PHE A 60 5.09 -3.27 0.72
C PHE A 60 4.89 -3.40 -0.78
N SER A 61 4.50 -4.58 -1.28
CA SER A 61 4.23 -4.77 -2.71
C SER A 61 3.03 -3.94 -3.19
N GLY A 62 1.98 -3.83 -2.38
CA GLY A 62 0.82 -2.98 -2.68
C GLY A 62 1.18 -1.49 -2.79
N CYS A 63 2.13 -1.00 -1.99
CA CYS A 63 2.68 0.35 -2.13
C CYS A 63 3.36 0.52 -3.49
N VAL A 64 4.26 -0.40 -3.86
CA VAL A 64 5.00 -0.32 -5.12
C VAL A 64 4.06 -0.32 -6.31
N SER A 65 3.12 -1.26 -6.38
CA SER A 65 2.16 -1.34 -7.49
C SER A 65 1.32 -0.07 -7.63
N LYS A 66 0.89 0.54 -6.51
CA LYS A 66 0.14 1.80 -6.51
C LYS A 66 0.96 2.97 -7.04
N ILE A 67 2.22 3.07 -6.63
CA ILE A 67 3.13 4.14 -7.08
C ILE A 67 3.51 3.96 -8.56
N VAL A 68 3.79 2.73 -9.00
CA VAL A 68 4.09 2.46 -10.42
C VAL A 68 2.92 2.84 -11.31
N ALA A 69 1.68 2.62 -10.85
CA ALA A 69 0.48 2.99 -11.59
C ALA A 69 0.31 4.51 -11.82
N THR A 70 1.05 5.38 -11.10
CA THR A 70 1.07 6.83 -11.38
C THR A 70 2.11 7.22 -12.43
N GLY A 71 2.90 6.26 -12.95
CA GLY A 71 3.99 6.50 -13.89
C GLY A 71 5.36 6.72 -13.24
N ILE A 72 5.48 6.56 -11.91
CA ILE A 72 6.79 6.55 -11.24
C ILE A 72 7.54 5.24 -11.59
N PRO A 73 8.84 5.30 -11.93
CA PRO A 73 9.59 4.09 -12.27
C PRO A 73 9.58 3.03 -11.16
N PRO A 74 9.53 1.72 -11.50
CA PRO A 74 9.44 0.64 -10.51
C PRO A 74 10.52 0.67 -9.44
N GLU A 75 11.74 1.00 -9.81
CA GLU A 75 12.89 1.05 -8.89
C GLU A 75 12.82 2.22 -7.90
N THR A 76 12.30 3.36 -8.36
CA THR A 76 12.02 4.51 -7.49
C THR A 76 10.89 4.17 -6.53
N ALA A 77 9.81 3.55 -7.02
CA ALA A 77 8.69 3.09 -6.20
C ALA A 77 9.15 2.10 -5.12
N LEU A 78 9.93 1.09 -5.51
CA LEU A 78 10.50 0.07 -4.62
C LEU A 78 11.27 0.71 -3.47
N THR A 79 12.21 1.59 -3.81
CA THR A 79 13.08 2.26 -2.82
C THR A 79 12.27 3.16 -1.89
N SER A 80 11.35 3.96 -2.42
CA SER A 80 10.52 4.85 -1.60
C SER A 80 9.57 4.09 -0.67
N CYS A 81 8.96 3.01 -1.13
CA CYS A 81 8.09 2.16 -0.30
C CYS A 81 8.85 1.44 0.80
N TYR A 82 10.13 1.11 0.58
CA TYR A 82 10.97 0.44 1.57
C TYR A 82 11.39 1.36 2.72
N GLN A 83 11.53 2.66 2.44
CA GLN A 83 12.04 3.65 3.39
C GLN A 83 10.99 4.16 4.39
N VAL A 84 9.74 3.67 4.32
CA VAL A 84 8.63 4.16 5.16
C VAL A 84 8.03 3.05 6.01
N ARG A 85 7.56 3.40 7.21
CA ARG A 85 6.92 2.45 8.14
C ARG A 85 5.47 2.12 7.77
N ARG A 86 4.82 2.93 6.93
CA ARG A 86 3.41 2.77 6.51
C ARG A 86 3.29 2.87 4.99
N PRO A 87 3.76 1.84 4.24
CA PRO A 87 3.88 1.92 2.79
C PRO A 87 2.56 2.25 2.09
N LEU A 88 1.46 1.61 2.47
CA LEU A 88 0.16 1.85 1.84
C LEU A 88 -0.38 3.26 2.07
N GLU A 89 -0.15 3.86 3.24
CA GLU A 89 -0.59 5.25 3.48
C GLU A 89 0.20 6.25 2.65
N MET A 90 1.53 6.06 2.55
CA MET A 90 2.37 6.87 1.68
C MET A 90 1.93 6.74 0.22
N ALA A 91 1.67 5.52 -0.26
CA ALA A 91 1.20 5.30 -1.62
C ALA A 91 -0.17 5.94 -1.89
N ASN A 92 -1.12 5.82 -0.96
CA ASN A 92 -2.43 6.47 -1.10
C ASN A 92 -2.30 7.99 -1.14
N CYS A 93 -1.41 8.58 -0.33
CA CYS A 93 -1.13 10.02 -0.37
C CYS A 93 -0.69 10.48 -1.77
N VAL A 94 0.25 9.77 -2.40
CA VAL A 94 0.74 10.11 -3.75
C VAL A 94 -0.36 9.94 -4.80
N VAL A 95 -1.08 8.80 -4.78
CA VAL A 95 -2.15 8.51 -5.74
C VAL A 95 -3.30 9.52 -5.62
N ASP A 96 -3.65 9.94 -4.41
CA ASP A 96 -4.69 10.93 -4.18
C ASP A 96 -4.29 12.30 -4.74
N ILE A 97 -3.05 12.75 -4.50
CA ILE A 97 -2.53 14.01 -5.05
C ILE A 97 -2.46 13.93 -6.58
N ASP A 98 -1.96 12.83 -7.14
CA ASP A 98 -1.85 12.64 -8.58
C ASP A 98 -3.22 12.75 -9.26
N LYS A 99 -4.19 11.94 -8.82
CA LYS A 99 -5.52 11.87 -9.43
C LYS A 99 -6.37 13.12 -9.22
N LYS A 100 -6.30 13.73 -8.03
CA LYS A 100 -7.21 14.82 -7.66
C LYS A 100 -6.62 16.21 -7.91
N VAL A 101 -5.31 16.31 -8.14
CA VAL A 101 -4.62 17.58 -8.31
C VAL A 101 -3.81 17.61 -9.59
N LEU A 102 -2.85 16.70 -9.76
CA LEU A 102 -1.83 16.81 -10.82
C LEU A 102 -2.36 16.47 -12.21
N GLN A 103 -3.22 15.46 -12.33
CA GLN A 103 -3.82 15.09 -13.62
C GLN A 103 -4.83 16.14 -14.13
N ILE A 104 -5.31 17.02 -13.25
CA ILE A 104 -6.29 18.07 -13.57
C ILE A 104 -5.61 19.41 -13.88
N ARG A 105 -4.38 19.61 -13.40
CA ARG A 105 -3.65 20.88 -13.46
C ARG A 105 -2.39 20.71 -14.32
N GLU A 106 -2.25 21.52 -15.36
CA GLU A 106 -1.10 21.46 -16.27
C GLU A 106 0.22 21.63 -15.47
N SER A 107 1.11 20.64 -15.61
CA SER A 107 2.36 20.58 -14.86
C SER A 107 3.44 21.44 -15.53
N ALA A 108 4.21 22.18 -14.72
CA ALA A 108 5.32 23.02 -15.18
C ALA A 108 6.39 22.18 -15.91
N LYS A 109 6.93 22.71 -17.02
CA LYS A 109 8.06 22.11 -17.74
C LYS A 109 9.38 22.58 -17.12
N GLY A 110 10.18 21.62 -16.63
CA GLY A 110 11.55 21.80 -16.13
C GLY A 110 11.69 21.63 -14.61
N GLY A 111 12.70 20.87 -14.15
CA GLY A 111 12.96 20.60 -12.73
C GLY A 111 12.36 19.29 -12.19
N GLU A 112 12.28 19.16 -10.85
CA GLU A 112 11.55 18.08 -10.16
C GLU A 112 10.08 18.11 -10.61
N THR A 113 9.55 16.97 -11.09
CA THR A 113 8.16 16.94 -11.56
C THR A 113 7.19 17.05 -10.37
N PRO A 114 5.97 17.59 -10.55
CA PRO A 114 5.00 17.64 -9.45
C PRO A 114 4.71 16.28 -8.82
N LEU A 115 4.76 15.21 -9.62
CA LEU A 115 4.58 13.85 -9.12
C LEU A 115 5.77 13.37 -8.27
N GLN A 116 7.01 13.73 -8.64
CA GLN A 116 8.18 13.47 -7.81
C GLN A 116 8.12 14.23 -6.49
N LEU A 117 7.66 15.48 -6.52
CA LEU A 117 7.45 16.28 -5.30
C LEU A 117 6.34 15.68 -4.41
N ALA A 118 5.27 15.15 -5.00
CA ALA A 118 4.22 14.44 -4.26
C ALA A 118 4.81 13.21 -3.54
N LEU A 119 5.58 12.38 -4.24
CA LEU A 119 6.27 11.23 -3.65
C LEU A 119 7.15 11.65 -2.47
N LYS A 120 8.00 12.66 -2.66
CA LYS A 120 8.93 13.18 -1.65
C LYS A 120 8.21 13.74 -0.42
N THR A 121 7.16 14.54 -0.60
CA THR A 121 6.42 15.15 0.51
C THR A 121 5.57 14.13 1.25
N CYS A 122 4.92 13.19 0.55
CA CYS A 122 4.22 12.06 1.18
C CYS A 122 5.16 11.15 1.96
N GLN A 123 6.38 10.92 1.45
CA GLN A 123 7.40 10.12 2.13
C GLN A 123 7.93 10.79 3.40
N ARG A 124 8.10 12.13 3.39
CA ARG A 124 8.58 12.90 4.55
C ARG A 124 7.51 13.15 5.61
N SER A 125 6.23 13.04 5.25
CA SER A 125 5.13 13.33 6.17
C SER A 125 5.01 12.26 7.25
N LEU A 126 4.81 12.72 8.50
CA LEU A 126 4.44 11.84 9.61
C LEU A 126 3.00 11.34 9.52
N LEU A 127 2.15 12.03 8.75
CA LEU A 127 0.72 11.76 8.58
C LEU A 127 0.33 11.87 7.09
N PRO A 128 0.71 10.90 6.23
CA PRO A 128 0.51 10.98 4.79
C PRO A 128 -0.94 11.27 4.37
N LYS A 129 -1.93 10.71 5.09
CA LYS A 129 -3.35 11.00 4.82
C LYS A 129 -3.68 12.49 4.99
N ARG A 130 -3.25 13.10 6.09
CA ARG A 130 -3.47 14.54 6.36
C ARG A 130 -2.72 15.41 5.35
N GLN A 131 -1.52 14.99 4.95
CA GLN A 131 -0.75 15.67 3.90
C GLN A 131 -1.55 15.74 2.60
N ALA A 132 -2.09 14.62 2.11
CA ALA A 132 -2.90 14.61 0.89
C ALA A 132 -4.16 15.48 1.01
N GLU A 133 -4.90 15.36 2.12
CA GLU A 133 -6.11 16.17 2.37
C GLU A 133 -5.81 17.68 2.35
N CYS A 134 -4.71 18.09 2.99
CA CYS A 134 -4.24 19.48 2.98
C CYS A 134 -3.92 19.96 1.56
N VAL A 135 -3.13 19.18 0.80
CA VAL A 135 -2.72 19.56 -0.57
C VAL A 135 -3.93 19.68 -1.49
N ILE A 136 -4.85 18.73 -1.43
CA ILE A 136 -6.09 18.74 -2.21
C ILE A 136 -6.92 19.98 -1.85
N GLY A 137 -7.11 20.26 -0.56
CA GLY A 137 -7.87 21.43 -0.10
C GLY A 137 -7.29 22.75 -0.60
N LEU A 138 -5.98 22.95 -0.46
CA LEU A 138 -5.31 24.17 -0.94
C LEU A 138 -5.36 24.30 -2.47
N ALA A 139 -5.15 23.20 -3.20
CA ALA A 139 -5.14 23.22 -4.67
C ALA A 139 -6.55 23.46 -5.26
N ILE A 140 -7.60 22.95 -4.62
CA ILE A 140 -8.99 23.26 -4.98
C ILE A 140 -9.30 24.74 -4.69
N SER A 141 -8.74 25.28 -3.60
CA SER A 141 -8.87 26.69 -3.22
C SER A 141 -8.03 27.65 -4.08
N GLY A 142 -7.36 27.15 -5.13
CA GLY A 142 -6.65 27.96 -6.12
C GLY A 142 -5.13 28.04 -5.93
N SER A 143 -4.57 27.37 -4.92
CA SER A 143 -3.10 27.31 -4.78
C SER A 143 -2.48 26.47 -5.89
N ASN A 144 -1.28 26.86 -6.34
CA ASN A 144 -0.47 26.01 -7.22
C ASN A 144 -0.16 24.67 -6.51
N PRO A 145 -0.27 23.50 -7.17
CA PRO A 145 -0.03 22.20 -6.55
C PRO A 145 1.32 22.05 -5.84
N MET A 146 2.39 22.58 -6.45
CA MET A 146 3.73 22.52 -5.89
C MET A 146 3.83 23.35 -4.61
N THR A 147 3.27 24.57 -4.64
CA THR A 147 3.18 25.44 -3.45
C THR A 147 2.35 24.78 -2.34
N ALA A 148 1.21 24.16 -2.68
CA ALA A 148 0.37 23.46 -1.72
C ALA A 148 1.12 22.32 -1.02
N MET A 149 1.86 21.49 -1.77
CA MET A 149 2.69 20.41 -1.21
C MET A 149 3.74 20.93 -0.21
N GLU A 150 4.45 21.99 -0.57
CA GLU A 150 5.46 22.63 0.28
C GLU A 150 4.87 23.29 1.52
N THR A 151 3.71 23.97 1.40
CA THR A 151 3.02 24.58 2.54
C THR A 151 2.53 23.52 3.51
N CYS A 152 1.91 22.44 3.02
CA CYS A 152 1.34 21.40 3.86
C CYS A 152 2.40 20.59 4.61
N ILE A 153 3.55 20.31 3.99
CA ILE A 153 4.62 19.56 4.67
C ILE A 153 5.27 20.42 5.78
N LYS A 154 5.49 21.73 5.52
CA LYS A 154 6.03 22.66 6.52
C LYS A 154 5.08 22.89 7.70
N ALA A 155 3.77 22.86 7.48
CA ALA A 155 2.78 23.01 8.55
C ALA A 155 2.69 21.82 9.51
N GLN A 156 3.37 20.71 9.20
CA GLN A 156 3.53 19.59 10.14
C GLN A 156 4.65 19.85 11.14
N ASP A 157 5.61 20.68 10.77
CA ASP A 157 6.55 21.25 11.72
C ASP A 157 5.79 22.30 12.55
N PHE A 158 6.15 22.44 13.83
CA PHE A 158 5.50 23.35 14.76
C PHE A 158 5.33 24.72 14.10
N PRO A 159 4.10 25.26 13.95
CA PRO A 159 3.87 26.38 13.07
C PRO A 159 4.47 27.66 13.68
N ASP A 160 5.71 27.97 13.32
CA ASP A 160 6.47 29.13 13.81
C ASP A 160 5.70 30.44 13.63
N ALA A 161 4.86 30.53 12.59
CA ALA A 161 4.03 31.70 12.31
C ALA A 161 2.88 31.90 13.31
N LEU A 162 2.42 30.83 13.98
CA LEU A 162 1.36 30.86 14.99
C LEU A 162 1.92 30.80 16.41
N PHE A 163 3.08 30.15 16.57
CA PHE A 163 3.76 29.95 17.84
C PHE A 163 5.26 30.18 17.66
N PRO A 164 5.71 31.45 17.58
CA PRO A 164 7.13 31.74 17.44
C PRO A 164 7.87 31.19 18.66
N SER A 165 8.91 30.40 18.41
CA SER A 165 9.81 29.95 19.48
C SER A 165 10.57 31.16 20.02
N GLU A 166 10.32 31.54 21.27
CA GLU A 166 11.14 32.54 21.96
C GLU A 166 12.57 31.99 22.05
N LYS A 167 13.50 32.56 21.29
CA LYS A 167 14.93 32.25 21.41
C LYS A 167 15.44 32.87 22.72
N PRO A 168 16.18 32.11 23.57
CA PRO A 168 16.86 32.68 24.72
C PRO A 168 17.99 33.63 24.32
#